data_AF-A0A0P7C718-F1
#
_entry.id   AF-A0A0P7C718-F1
#
_cell.length_a   1.000
_cell.length_b   1.000
_cell.length_c   1.000
_cell.angle_alpha   90.00
_cell.angle_beta   90.00
_cell.angle_gamma   90.00
#
_symmetry.space_group_name_H-M   'P 1'
#
loop_
_entity.id
_entity.type
_entity.pdbx_description
1 polymer ?
#
loop_
_entity_poly.entity_id
_entity_poly.type
_entity_poly.pdbx_seq_one_letter_code
_entity_poly.pdbx_strand_id
1 'polypeptide(L)'
;MNGAHPTSGKAKVILEEDNSLSLVFLDFKTDSGPDLRVYMAEDNRATGFTEISKEVKNGSVKYKLSDETDAEKMDHVLIWCKAFSVNFGSAVLQKVEE
;
A
#
# COMPACT_ATOMS: atom_id res chain seq x y z
N MET A 1 11.85 17.83 3.73
CA MET A 1 10.68 18.44 3.07
C MET A 1 9.45 17.77 3.65
N ASN A 2 8.63 18.52 4.40
CA ASN A 2 7.33 18.01 4.85
C ASN A 2 6.46 17.91 3.59
N GLY A 3 6.15 16.70 3.13
CA GLY A 3 5.16 16.51 2.07
C GLY A 3 3.87 17.23 2.45
N ALA A 4 3.15 17.77 1.47
CA ALA A 4 1.90 18.50 1.70
C ALA A 4 0.86 17.66 2.48
N HIS A 5 1.05 16.35 2.52
CA HIS A 5 0.26 15.37 3.26
C HIS A 5 1.20 14.49 4.11
N PRO A 6 1.26 14.67 5.44
CA PRO A 6 2.06 13.79 6.29
C PRO A 6 1.48 12.37 6.28
N THR A 7 2.26 11.43 5.76
CA THR A 7 1.95 10.00 5.76
C THR A 7 3.03 9.24 6.54
N SER A 8 2.61 8.35 7.43
CA SER A 8 3.50 7.58 8.33
C SER A 8 2.90 6.22 8.69
N GLY A 9 3.73 5.32 9.22
CA GLY A 9 3.35 3.96 9.59
C GLY A 9 4.34 2.94 9.04
N LYS A 10 4.01 1.66 9.17
CA LYS A 10 4.75 0.55 8.56
C LYS A 10 3.82 -0.26 7.67
N ALA A 11 4.38 -0.83 6.60
CA ALA A 11 3.70 -1.78 5.75
C ALA A 11 4.55 -3.03 5.57
N LYS A 12 3.92 -4.20 5.61
CA LYS A 12 4.56 -5.49 5.33
C LYS A 12 3.62 -6.42 4.58
N VAL A 13 4.19 -7.36 3.85
CA VAL A 13 3.43 -8.49 3.27
C VAL A 13 3.70 -9.72 4.13
N ILE A 14 2.64 -10.44 4.49
CA ILE A 14 2.71 -11.70 5.22
C ILE A 14 2.06 -12.83 4.40
N LEU A 15 2.55 -14.04 4.61
CA LEU A 15 1.93 -15.28 4.13
C LEU A 15 0.95 -15.78 5.20
N GLU A 16 -0.30 -15.98 4.83
CA GLU A 16 -1.34 -16.52 5.71
C GLU A 16 -1.32 -18.06 5.68
N GLU A 17 -2.02 -18.68 6.64
CA GLU A 17 -2.11 -20.15 6.77
C GLU A 17 -2.74 -20.84 5.54
N ASP A 18 -3.57 -20.12 4.78
CA ASP A 18 -4.21 -20.61 3.54
C ASP A 18 -3.32 -20.42 2.29
N ASN A 19 -2.02 -20.16 2.47
CA ASN A 19 -1.05 -19.83 1.42
C ASN A 19 -1.35 -18.53 0.65
N SER A 20 -2.34 -17.73 1.07
CA SER A 20 -2.59 -16.41 0.47
C SER A 20 -1.69 -15.34 1.06
N LEU A 21 -1.44 -14.27 0.31
CA LEU A 21 -0.68 -13.13 0.78
C LEU A 21 -1.61 -12.03 1.30
N SER A 22 -1.17 -11.35 2.37
CA SER A 22 -1.84 -10.16 2.88
C SER A 22 -0.89 -8.99 3.04
N LEU A 23 -1.36 -7.81 2.66
CA LEU A 23 -0.72 -6.54 2.97
C LEU A 23 -1.22 -6.04 4.33
N VAL A 24 -0.29 -5.81 5.25
CA VAL A 24 -0.57 -5.34 6.61
C VAL A 24 0.01 -3.95 6.80
N PHE A 25 -0.83 -3.02 7.23
CA PHE A 25 -0.45 -1.71 7.73
C PHE A 25 -0.46 -1.71 9.25
N LEU A 26 0.58 -1.10 9.84
CA LEU A 26 0.73 -0.94 11.29
C LEU A 26 0.92 0.55 11.60
N ASP A 27 0.11 1.06 12.54
CA ASP A 27 0.13 2.46 12.98
C ASP A 27 0.07 3.44 11.80
N PHE A 28 -0.67 3.09 10.75
CA PHE A 28 -0.72 3.88 9.53
C PHE A 28 -1.54 5.15 9.74
N LYS A 29 -0.99 6.27 9.30
CA LYS A 29 -1.62 7.58 9.37
C LYS A 29 -1.36 8.37 8.10
N THR A 30 -2.40 8.91 7.51
CA THR A 30 -2.35 9.82 6.35
C THR A 30 -3.49 10.83 6.43
N ASP A 31 -3.33 11.96 5.75
CA ASP A 31 -4.42 12.90 5.52
C ASP A 31 -5.51 12.27 4.63
N SER A 32 -6.74 12.75 4.80
CA SER A 32 -7.85 12.42 3.90
C SER A 32 -7.66 13.07 2.53
N GLY A 33 -8.10 12.37 1.48
CA GLY A 33 -8.16 12.89 0.11
C GLY A 33 -9.47 12.48 -0.57
N PRO A 34 -9.84 13.13 -1.68
CA PRO A 34 -11.15 12.91 -2.31
C PRO A 34 -11.30 11.53 -2.96
N ASP A 35 -10.20 10.90 -3.38
CA ASP A 35 -10.21 9.54 -3.93
C ASP A 35 -8.89 8.80 -3.62
N LEU A 36 -8.66 8.50 -2.34
CA LEU A 36 -7.47 7.76 -1.91
C LEU A 36 -7.64 6.25 -2.11
N ARG A 37 -6.60 5.63 -2.67
CA ARG A 37 -6.50 4.21 -2.97
C ARG A 37 -5.21 3.63 -2.38
N VAL A 38 -5.22 2.32 -2.12
CA VAL A 38 -4.00 1.56 -1.79
C VAL A 38 -3.57 0.80 -3.03
N TYR A 39 -2.39 1.12 -3.55
CA TYR A 39 -1.78 0.44 -4.70
C TYR A 39 -0.54 -0.33 -4.28
N MET A 40 -0.29 -1.47 -4.92
CA MET A 40 1.04 -2.07 -5.01
C MET A 40 1.59 -1.81 -6.40
N ALA A 41 2.85 -1.44 -6.52
CA ALA A 41 3.48 -1.02 -7.77
C ALA A 41 4.95 -1.43 -7.82
N GLU A 42 5.54 -1.33 -9.01
CA GLU A 42 6.97 -1.55 -9.24
C GLU A 42 7.82 -0.35 -8.80
N ASP A 43 7.21 0.84 -8.64
CA ASP A 43 7.91 2.07 -8.25
C ASP A 43 6.99 3.06 -7.50
N ASN A 44 7.55 4.21 -7.12
CA ASN A 44 6.82 5.29 -6.44
C ASN A 44 5.96 6.18 -7.35
N ARG A 45 5.91 5.89 -8.65
CA ARG A 45 5.14 6.61 -9.68
C ARG A 45 3.90 5.84 -10.12
N ALA A 46 3.60 4.72 -9.47
CA ALA A 46 2.56 3.79 -9.86
C ALA A 46 2.78 3.22 -11.27
N THR A 47 4.03 2.89 -11.63
CA THR A 47 4.30 2.06 -12.81
C THR A 47 3.98 0.60 -12.49
N GLY A 48 3.32 -0.11 -13.43
CA GLY A 48 3.00 -1.54 -13.26
C GLY A 48 2.23 -1.84 -11.97
N PHE A 49 1.17 -1.07 -11.69
CA PHE A 49 0.47 -1.14 -10.40
C PHE A 49 -0.79 -2.01 -10.41
N THR A 50 -1.12 -2.54 -9.23
CA THR A 50 -2.39 -3.22 -8.92
C THR A 50 -3.12 -2.45 -7.82
N GLU A 51 -4.43 -2.23 -8.01
CA GLU A 51 -5.30 -1.62 -6.99
C GLU A 51 -5.69 -2.67 -5.93
N ILE A 52 -5.20 -2.50 -4.71
CA ILE A 52 -5.46 -3.41 -3.58
C ILE A 52 -6.74 -3.00 -2.85
N SER A 53 -6.95 -1.70 -2.65
CA SER A 53 -8.13 -1.19 -1.97
C SER A 53 -8.59 0.15 -2.52
N LYS A 54 -9.91 0.26 -2.62
CA LYS A 54 -10.65 1.48 -2.95
C LYS A 54 -10.77 2.45 -1.77
N GLU A 55 -10.43 2.01 -0.57
CA GLU A 55 -10.60 2.76 0.67
C GLU A 55 -9.31 2.71 1.50
N VAL A 56 -8.88 3.88 1.95
CA VAL A 56 -7.71 4.06 2.82
C VAL A 56 -8.18 4.35 4.24
N LYS A 57 -7.72 3.54 5.20
CA LYS A 57 -8.08 3.68 6.62
C LYS A 57 -6.85 3.89 7.46
N ASN A 58 -6.91 4.88 8.34
CA ASN A 58 -5.90 5.08 9.38
C ASN A 58 -6.00 3.99 10.45
N GLY A 59 -4.88 3.69 11.11
CA GLY A 59 -4.72 2.62 12.10
C GLY A 59 -4.03 1.39 11.53
N SER A 60 -4.14 0.28 12.25
CA SER A 60 -3.60 -1.01 11.82
C SER A 60 -4.66 -1.80 11.08
N VAL A 61 -4.43 -2.05 9.79
CA VAL A 61 -5.39 -2.69 8.88
C VAL A 61 -4.71 -3.74 8.03
N LYS A 62 -5.47 -4.74 7.60
CA LYS A 62 -5.00 -5.84 6.73
C LYS A 62 -5.85 -5.88 5.47
N TYR A 63 -5.21 -6.07 4.33
CA TYR A 63 -5.83 -6.27 3.02
C TYR A 63 -5.38 -7.60 2.44
N LYS A 64 -6.32 -8.44 1.99
CA LYS A 64 -5.99 -9.67 1.27
C LYS A 64 -5.51 -9.31 -0.13
N LEU A 65 -4.37 -9.85 -0.54
CA LEU A 65 -3.86 -9.70 -1.89
C LEU A 65 -4.50 -10.78 -2.77
N SER A 66 -4.90 -10.40 -3.98
CA SER A 66 -5.36 -11.36 -4.99
C SER A 66 -4.16 -12.14 -5.53
N ASP A 67 -4.38 -13.37 -6.00
CA ASP A 67 -3.33 -14.23 -6.60
C ASP A 67 -2.64 -13.59 -7.83
N GLU A 68 -3.27 -12.59 -8.44
CA GLU A 68 -2.71 -11.79 -9.53
C GLU A 68 -1.65 -10.77 -9.07
N THR A 69 -1.50 -10.56 -7.75
CA THR A 69 -0.53 -9.62 -7.18
C THR A 69 0.84 -10.28 -7.08
N ASP A 70 1.69 -10.01 -8.06
CA ASP A 70 3.09 -10.45 -8.08
C ASP A 70 3.91 -9.60 -7.09
N ALA A 71 3.90 -9.99 -5.81
CA ALA A 71 4.64 -9.32 -4.75
C ALA A 71 6.18 -9.48 -4.87
N GLU A 72 6.69 -10.21 -5.87
CA GLU A 72 8.13 -10.21 -6.21
C GLU A 72 8.51 -9.03 -7.10
N LYS A 73 7.62 -8.63 -8.01
CA LYS A 73 7.83 -7.47 -8.89
C LYS A 73 7.33 -6.16 -8.29
N MET A 74 6.27 -6.23 -7.48
CA MET A 74 5.64 -5.06 -6.88
C MET A 74 6.07 -4.93 -5.42
N ASP A 75 7.24 -4.36 -5.19
CA ASP A 75 7.81 -4.13 -3.86
C ASP A 75 7.44 -2.77 -3.28
N HIS A 76 6.71 -1.92 -3.99
CA HIS A 76 6.24 -0.64 -3.47
C HIS A 76 4.76 -0.67 -3.12
N VAL A 77 4.41 -0.21 -1.91
CA VAL A 77 3.03 0.17 -1.59
C VAL A 77 2.88 1.68 -1.64
N LEU A 78 1.81 2.15 -2.28
CA LEU A 78 1.50 3.56 -2.48
C LEU A 78 0.12 3.90 -1.92
N ILE A 79 0.04 5.06 -1.28
CA ILE A 79 -1.20 5.77 -1.00
C ILE A 79 -1.40 6.77 -2.12
N TRP A 80 -2.28 6.43 -3.05
CA TRP A 80 -2.44 7.19 -4.29
C TRP A 80 -3.77 7.92 -4.31
N CYS A 81 -3.75 9.22 -4.63
CA CYS A 81 -4.97 9.96 -4.93
C CYS A 81 -5.28 9.86 -6.42
N LYS A 82 -6.25 9.03 -6.79
CA LYS A 82 -6.59 8.78 -8.20
C LYS A 82 -7.15 10.01 -8.90
N ALA A 83 -7.97 10.80 -8.20
CA ALA A 83 -8.58 12.02 -8.74
C ALA A 83 -7.55 13.06 -9.23
N PHE A 84 -6.40 13.16 -8.56
CA PHE A 84 -5.34 14.12 -8.90
C PHE A 84 -4.08 13.47 -9.46
N SER A 85 -4.01 12.14 -9.50
CA SER A 85 -2.83 11.39 -9.93
C SER A 85 -1.56 11.79 -9.17
N VAL A 86 -1.67 11.84 -7.84
CA VAL A 86 -0.56 12.21 -6.94
C VAL A 86 -0.33 11.14 -5.88
N ASN A 87 0.94 10.96 -5.50
CA ASN A 87 1.36 10.07 -4.41
C ASN A 87 1.33 10.84 -3.08
N PHE A 88 0.57 10.34 -2.11
CA PHE A 88 0.52 10.88 -0.73
C PHE A 88 1.65 10.31 0.13
N GLY A 89 1.98 9.03 -0.07
CA GLY A 89 3.05 8.37 0.66
C GLY A 89 3.31 6.97 0.12
N SER A 90 4.53 6.49 0.28
CA SER A 90 4.94 5.18 -0.19
C SER A 90 5.90 4.51 0.78
N ALA A 91 5.89 3.18 0.78
CA ALA A 91 6.88 2.36 1.48
C ALA A 91 7.35 1.22 0.58
N VAL A 92 8.62 0.84 0.73
CA VAL A 92 9.14 -0.40 0.15
C VAL A 92 8.76 -1.54 1.11
N LEU A 93 8.14 -2.58 0.56
CA LEU A 93 7.66 -3.74 1.28
C LEU A 93 8.82 -4.71 1.45
N GLN A 94 9.07 -5.08 2.70
CA GLN A 94 9.91 -6.23 2.99
C GLN A 94 8.99 -7.44 3.08
N LYS A 95 9.33 -8.51 2.35
CA LYS A 95 8.75 -9.82 2.61
C LYS A 95 9.25 -10.28 3.97
N VAL A 96 8.33 -10.60 4.86
CA VAL A 96 8.65 -11.24 6.13
C VAL A 96 8.14 -12.65 6.01
N GLU A 97 9.06 -13.58 5.84
CA GLU A 97 8.82 -15.01 6.09
C GLU A 97 8.77 -15.15 7.61
N GLU A 98 7.60 -15.52 8.17
CA GLU A 98 7.44 -15.88 9.59
C GLU A 98 7.79 -17.37 9.79
#